data_AF-T1AMS2-F1
#
_entry.id   AF-T1AMS2-F1
#
_cell.length_a   1.000
_cell.length_b   1.000
_cell.length_c   1.000
_cell.angle_alpha   90.00
_cell.angle_beta   90.00
_cell.angle_gamma   90.00
#
_symmetry.space_group_name_H-M   'P 1'
#
loop_
_entity.id
_entity.type
_entity.pdbx_description
1 polymer ?
#
loop_
_entity_poly.entity_id
_entity_poly.type
_entity_poly.pdbx_seq_one_letter_code
_entity_poly.pdbx_strand_id
1 'polypeptide(L)'
;KAAHRFDSVLWPKDGDGAKWLPETGRVHLQGVGHVKVSAHREVAGQVKTIQAKREGHHWYLILSCDDVPVRPLEPTGAVVGLDVGVASFLTTSGGEHVGNPRYARVGADRLSGAQQVLSRKQRGSNNRLAAREVVANRHRK
;
A
#
# COMPACT_ATOMS: atom_id res chain seq x y z
N LYS A 1 -19.15 2.14 20.44
CA LYS A 1 -17.93 2.74 19.82
C LYS A 1 -17.88 2.31 18.36
N ALA A 2 -17.70 3.21 17.39
CA ALA A 2 -17.80 2.85 15.97
C ALA A 2 -16.71 1.85 15.56
N ALA A 3 -17.11 0.70 15.02
CA ALA A 3 -16.23 -0.38 14.53
C ALA A 3 -15.27 0.05 13.39
N HIS A 4 -15.45 1.26 12.87
CA HIS A 4 -14.72 1.84 11.74
C HIS A 4 -13.85 3.04 12.13
N ARG A 5 -13.62 3.29 13.43
CA ARG A 5 -12.83 4.45 13.86
C ARG A 5 -11.35 4.32 13.56
N PHE A 6 -10.82 3.10 13.63
CA PHE A 6 -9.42 2.82 13.40
C PHE A 6 -9.28 1.75 12.33
N ASP A 7 -8.51 2.07 11.29
CA ASP A 7 -8.16 1.16 10.22
C ASP A 7 -6.71 0.68 10.33
N SER A 8 -5.97 1.07 11.36
CA SER A 8 -4.61 0.58 11.57
C SER A 8 -4.23 0.53 13.04
N VAL A 9 -3.33 -0.40 13.37
CA VAL A 9 -2.62 -0.47 14.65
C VAL A 9 -1.13 -0.59 14.35
N LEU A 10 -0.32 0.27 14.97
CA LEU A 10 1.14 0.27 14.87
C LEU A 10 1.70 -0.23 16.20
N TRP A 11 2.54 -1.25 16.12
CA TRP A 11 3.45 -1.66 17.18
C TRP A 11 4.83 -1.04 16.87
N PRO A 12 5.28 -0.06 17.65
CA PRO A 12 6.51 0.69 17.37
C PRO A 12 7.78 -0.13 17.60
N LYS A 13 7.66 -1.34 18.15
CA LYS A 13 8.77 -2.25 18.42
C LYS A 13 8.37 -3.70 18.16
N ASP A 14 9.15 -4.43 17.38
CA ASP A 14 9.01 -5.88 17.22
C ASP A 14 9.29 -6.62 18.54
N GLY A 15 8.42 -7.58 18.87
CA GLY A 15 8.43 -8.30 20.15
C GLY A 15 7.63 -7.63 21.27
N ASP A 16 7.09 -6.43 21.06
CA ASP A 16 6.23 -5.72 22.03
C ASP A 16 4.79 -5.64 21.51
N GLY A 17 3.94 -6.56 21.96
CA GLY A 17 2.55 -6.67 21.52
C GLY A 17 2.35 -7.25 20.10
N ALA A 18 3.38 -7.25 19.26
CA ALA A 18 3.41 -7.96 17.98
C ALA A 18 4.81 -8.53 17.71
N LYS A 19 4.89 -9.69 17.05
CA LYS A 19 6.16 -10.32 16.69
C LYS A 19 6.14 -10.95 15.30
N TRP A 20 7.09 -10.61 14.44
CA TRP A 20 7.28 -11.30 13.16
C TRP A 20 7.95 -12.67 13.34
N LEU A 21 7.44 -13.71 12.68
CA LEU A 21 7.91 -15.09 12.79
C LEU A 21 8.25 -15.63 11.39
N PRO A 22 9.45 -15.31 10.87
CA PRO A 22 9.82 -15.60 9.47
C PRO A 22 9.75 -17.08 9.14
N GLU A 23 10.21 -17.96 10.03
CA GLU A 23 10.23 -19.43 9.86
C GLU A 23 8.86 -20.04 9.52
N THR A 24 7.79 -19.39 9.98
CA THR A 24 6.42 -19.89 9.78
C THR A 24 5.60 -19.02 8.82
N GLY A 25 6.16 -17.90 8.35
CA GLY A 25 5.43 -16.88 7.59
C GLY A 25 4.23 -16.33 8.36
N ARG A 26 4.38 -16.13 9.68
CA ARG A 26 3.31 -15.65 10.56
C ARG A 26 3.70 -14.39 11.31
N VAL A 27 2.69 -13.68 11.79
CA VAL A 27 2.85 -12.66 12.82
C VAL A 27 2.09 -13.10 14.07
N HIS A 28 2.71 -12.97 15.24
CA HIS A 28 2.00 -13.05 16.51
C HIS A 28 1.49 -11.67 16.86
N LEU A 29 0.21 -11.55 17.24
CA LEU A 29 -0.41 -10.32 17.70
C LEU A 29 -1.04 -10.56 19.07
N GLN A 30 -0.71 -9.73 20.07
CA GLN A 30 -1.25 -9.85 21.42
C GLN A 30 -2.78 -9.75 21.40
N GLY A 31 -3.45 -10.70 22.05
CA GLY A 31 -4.92 -10.79 22.08
C GLY A 31 -5.57 -11.44 20.85
N VAL A 32 -4.83 -11.66 19.76
CA VAL A 32 -5.33 -12.34 18.55
C VAL A 32 -4.65 -13.70 18.35
N GLY A 33 -3.36 -13.79 18.65
CA GLY A 33 -2.54 -14.99 18.43
C GLY A 33 -1.79 -14.96 17.09
N HIS A 34 -1.56 -16.15 16.53
CA HIS A 34 -0.77 -16.32 15.31
C HIS A 34 -1.62 -16.15 14.05
N VAL A 35 -1.23 -15.21 13.19
CA VAL A 35 -1.90 -14.95 11.91
C VAL A 35 -0.95 -15.28 10.76
N LYS A 36 -1.42 -16.07 9.79
CA LYS A 36 -0.66 -16.37 8.56
C LYS A 36 -0.57 -15.12 7.68
N VAL A 37 0.63 -14.83 7.19
CA VAL A 37 0.91 -13.68 6.34
C VAL A 37 1.38 -14.18 4.98
N SER A 38 0.73 -13.71 3.92
CA SER A 38 1.24 -13.90 2.56
C SER A 38 2.28 -12.83 2.27
N ALA A 39 3.55 -13.11 2.57
CA ALA A 39 4.64 -12.18 2.31
C ALA A 39 4.88 -12.06 0.80
N HIS A 40 4.69 -10.85 0.24
CA HIS A 40 4.93 -10.57 -1.19
C HIS A 40 6.41 -10.49 -1.57
N ARG A 41 7.28 -10.35 -0.57
CA ARG A 41 8.74 -10.34 -0.68
C ARG A 41 9.35 -10.94 0.58
N GLU A 42 10.56 -11.47 0.45
CA GLU A 42 11.36 -11.87 1.60
C GLU A 42 11.61 -10.67 2.53
N VAL A 43 11.52 -10.90 3.83
CA VAL A 43 11.78 -9.88 4.86
C VAL A 43 13.27 -9.93 5.17
N ALA A 44 14.01 -8.93 4.69
CA ALA A 44 15.44 -8.78 4.93
C ALA A 44 15.69 -7.75 6.04
N GLY A 45 16.84 -7.88 6.70
CA GLY A 45 17.22 -7.03 7.83
C GLY A 45 16.47 -7.37 9.12
N GLN A 46 16.50 -6.46 10.07
CA GLN A 46 15.85 -6.59 11.36
C GLN A 46 14.50 -5.85 11.37
N VAL A 47 13.41 -6.55 11.66
CA VAL A 47 12.09 -5.92 11.82
C VAL A 47 12.12 -4.98 13.03
N LYS A 48 11.80 -3.72 12.80
CA LYS A 48 11.73 -2.67 13.82
C LYS A 48 10.30 -2.42 14.27
N THR A 49 9.40 -2.24 13.31
CA THR A 49 8.00 -1.93 13.58
C THR A 49 7.09 -2.86 12.80
N ILE A 50 5.92 -3.12 13.37
CA ILE A 50 4.87 -3.92 12.76
C ILE A 50 3.62 -3.06 12.73
N GLN A 51 2.97 -2.96 11.57
CA GLN A 51 1.67 -2.30 11.46
C GLN A 51 0.69 -3.22 10.76
N ALA A 52 -0.46 -3.46 11.39
CA ALA A 52 -1.62 -4.04 10.74
C ALA A 52 -2.49 -2.90 10.23
N LYS A 53 -2.77 -2.87 8.92
CA LYS A 53 -3.60 -1.87 8.27
C LYS A 53 -4.72 -2.54 7.49
N ARG A 54 -5.94 -2.04 7.63
CA ARG A 54 -7.12 -2.41 6.85
C ARG A 54 -7.36 -1.36 5.79
N GLU A 55 -7.52 -1.78 4.54
CA GLU A 55 -7.99 -0.93 3.45
C GLU A 55 -9.15 -1.62 2.73
N GLY A 56 -10.36 -1.14 2.99
CA GLY A 56 -11.58 -1.83 2.57
C GLY A 56 -11.68 -3.21 3.21
N HIS A 57 -11.68 -4.26 2.40
CA HIS A 57 -11.73 -5.66 2.84
C HIS A 57 -10.35 -6.34 2.96
N HIS A 58 -9.28 -5.62 2.63
CA HIS A 58 -7.93 -6.17 2.67
C HIS A 58 -7.23 -5.78 3.96
N TRP A 59 -6.46 -6.72 4.49
CA TRP A 59 -5.53 -6.50 5.58
C TRP A 59 -4.11 -6.61 5.07
N TYR A 60 -3.29 -5.66 5.48
CA TYR A 60 -1.88 -5.58 5.17
C TYR A 60 -1.09 -5.63 6.45
N LEU A 61 -0.01 -6.41 6.43
CA LEU A 61 1.04 -6.32 7.42
C LEU A 61 2.19 -5.53 6.81
N ILE A 62 2.52 -4.40 7.44
CA ILE A 62 3.60 -3.53 7.03
C ILE A 62 4.73 -3.71 8.04
N LEU A 63 5.88 -4.15 7.56
CA LEU A 63 7.09 -4.37 8.35
C LEU A 63 8.12 -3.32 7.92
N SER A 64 8.54 -2.48 8.87
CA SER A 64 9.69 -1.60 8.65
C SER A 64 10.93 -2.30 9.19
N CYS A 65 11.98 -2.39 8.37
CA CYS A 65 13.18 -3.14 8.70
C CYS A 65 14.41 -2.22 8.67
N ASP A 66 15.25 -2.32 9.69
CA ASP A 66 16.60 -1.74 9.73
C ASP A 66 17.62 -2.80 9.26
N ASP A 67 18.88 -2.42 9.04
CA ASP A 67 19.98 -3.32 8.64
C ASP A 67 19.69 -4.22 7.42
N VAL A 68 18.89 -3.71 6.48
CA VAL A 68 18.62 -4.40 5.21
C VAL A 68 19.91 -4.46 4.38
N PRO A 69 20.42 -5.66 4.02
CA PRO A 69 21.67 -5.78 3.28
C PRO A 69 21.58 -5.07 1.93
N VAL A 70 22.47 -4.11 1.70
CA VAL A 70 22.64 -3.49 0.39
C VAL A 70 23.34 -4.50 -0.52
N ARG A 71 22.79 -4.74 -1.71
CA ARG A 71 23.43 -5.53 -2.77
C ARG A 71 23.81 -4.58 -3.91
N PRO A 72 24.89 -3.80 -3.77
CA PRO A 72 25.30 -2.88 -4.83
C PRO A 72 25.69 -3.68 -6.07
N LEU A 73 25.31 -3.18 -7.23
CA LEU A 73 25.83 -3.66 -8.51
C LEU A 73 27.15 -2.95 -8.80
N GLU A 74 28.01 -3.58 -9.60
CA GLU A 74 29.24 -2.96 -10.07
C GLU A 74 28.95 -1.62 -10.77
N PRO A 75 29.73 -0.55 -10.50
CA PRO A 75 29.55 0.72 -11.17
C PRO A 75 29.72 0.57 -12.68
N THR A 76 28.76 1.08 -13.45
CA THR A 76 28.83 1.06 -14.91
C THR A 76 29.73 2.15 -15.49
N GLY A 77 30.09 3.16 -14.69
CA GLY A 77 30.80 4.37 -15.14
C GLY A 77 29.94 5.33 -15.97
N ALA A 78 28.71 4.97 -16.31
CA ALA A 78 27.80 5.82 -17.08
C ALA A 78 27.14 6.87 -16.18
N VAL A 79 27.01 8.10 -16.70
CA VAL A 79 26.30 9.21 -16.05
C VAL A 79 25.14 9.64 -16.92
N VAL A 80 23.93 9.69 -16.36
CA VAL A 80 22.72 10.14 -17.04
C VAL A 80 21.96 11.12 -16.15
N GLY A 81 21.60 12.28 -16.72
CA GLY A 81 20.69 13.21 -16.07
C GLY A 81 19.25 12.75 -16.24
N LEU A 82 18.45 12.80 -15.17
CA LEU A 82 17.03 12.46 -15.19
C LEU A 82 16.21 13.71 -14.87
N ASP A 83 15.37 14.13 -15.81
CA ASP A 83 14.34 15.16 -15.59
C ASP A 83 12.97 14.47 -15.49
N VAL A 84 12.29 14.63 -14.35
CA VAL A 84 11.02 13.96 -14.06
C VAL A 84 9.89 14.98 -14.02
N GLY A 85 8.79 14.70 -14.73
CA GLY A 85 7.79 15.71 -14.99
C GLY A 85 6.34 15.22 -15.08
N VAL A 86 5.45 16.19 -15.18
CA VAL A 86 4.02 15.95 -15.38
C VAL A 86 3.71 15.75 -16.87
N ALA A 87 4.43 16.43 -17.77
CA ALA A 87 4.28 16.28 -19.22
C ALA A 87 4.79 14.91 -19.70
N SER A 88 6.07 14.64 -19.41
CA SER A 88 6.75 13.34 -19.59
C SER A 88 7.10 12.80 -18.22
N PHE A 89 6.94 11.49 -18.00
CA PHE A 89 7.30 10.85 -16.73
C PHE A 89 8.80 11.01 -16.46
N LEU A 90 9.60 10.79 -17.50
CA LEU A 90 11.05 10.85 -17.45
C LEU A 90 11.62 11.34 -18.77
N THR A 91 12.60 12.23 -18.71
CA THR A 91 13.47 12.61 -19.82
C THR A 91 14.91 12.35 -19.40
N THR A 92 15.69 11.67 -20.23
CA THR A 92 17.11 11.45 -19.97
C THR A 92 17.97 12.47 -20.70
N SER A 93 19.17 12.76 -20.19
CA SER A 93 20.16 13.59 -20.89
C SER A 93 20.63 12.97 -22.22
N GLY A 94 20.34 11.69 -22.45
CA GLY A 94 20.54 11.01 -23.74
C GLY A 94 19.42 11.23 -24.76
N GLY A 95 18.39 12.03 -24.42
CA GLY A 95 17.28 12.36 -25.31
C GLY A 95 16.12 11.34 -25.29
N GLU A 96 16.16 10.35 -24.40
CA GLU A 96 15.03 9.43 -24.22
C GLU A 96 13.89 10.12 -23.46
N HIS A 97 12.66 9.93 -23.92
CA HIS A 97 11.46 10.45 -23.26
C HIS A 97 10.48 9.32 -22.98
N VAL A 98 10.17 9.12 -21.70
CA VAL A 98 9.12 8.22 -21.23
C VAL A 98 7.86 9.03 -20.97
N GLY A 99 6.78 8.71 -21.68
CA GLY A 99 5.50 9.39 -21.53
C GLY A 99 4.89 9.21 -20.15
N ASN A 100 4.17 10.23 -19.66
CA ASN A 100 3.45 10.12 -18.39
C ASN A 100 2.20 9.24 -18.55
N PRO A 101 2.05 8.13 -17.81
CA PRO A 101 0.90 7.23 -17.94
C PRO A 101 -0.40 7.80 -17.34
N ARG A 102 -0.34 8.95 -16.66
CA ARG A 102 -1.48 9.69 -16.10
C ARG A 102 -2.38 8.87 -15.17
N TYR A 103 -1.83 7.91 -14.42
CA TYR A 103 -2.59 7.03 -13.52
C TYR A 103 -3.50 7.80 -12.56
N ALA A 104 -3.00 8.89 -11.97
CA ALA A 104 -3.78 9.73 -11.06
C ALA A 104 -5.03 10.34 -11.72
N ARG A 105 -4.90 10.81 -12.98
CA ARG A 105 -6.03 11.39 -13.73
C ARG A 105 -7.08 10.32 -14.03
N VAL A 106 -6.64 9.19 -14.58
CA VAL A 106 -7.53 8.05 -14.89
C VAL A 106 -8.21 7.51 -13.63
N GLY A 107 -7.50 7.46 -12.51
CA GLY A 107 -8.04 7.07 -11.21
C GLY A 107 -9.10 8.06 -10.72
N ALA A 108 -8.82 9.36 -10.79
CA ALA A 108 -9.74 10.43 -10.37
C ALA A 108 -11.04 10.42 -11.19
N ASP A 109 -10.97 10.24 -12.51
CA ASP A 109 -12.15 10.18 -13.37
C ASP A 109 -13.05 8.98 -13.00
N ARG A 110 -12.44 7.80 -12.80
CA ARG A 110 -13.15 6.59 -12.36
C ARG A 110 -13.78 6.76 -10.98
N LEU A 111 -13.06 7.40 -10.06
CA LEU A 111 -13.55 7.67 -8.71
C LEU A 111 -14.73 8.65 -8.74
N SER A 112 -14.63 9.73 -9.52
CA SER A 112 -15.69 10.71 -9.72
C SER A 112 -16.98 10.06 -10.23
N GLY A 113 -16.89 9.21 -11.26
CA GLY A 113 -18.02 8.45 -11.76
C GLY A 113 -18.65 7.54 -10.71
N ALA A 114 -17.83 6.82 -9.92
CA ALA A 114 -18.34 5.97 -8.84
C ALA A 114 -19.04 6.78 -7.73
N GLN A 115 -18.51 7.94 -7.37
CA GLN A 115 -19.11 8.85 -6.38
C GLN A 115 -20.46 9.39 -6.87
N GLN A 116 -20.59 9.74 -8.15
CA GLN A 116 -21.86 10.16 -8.73
C GLN A 116 -22.91 9.05 -8.69
N VAL A 117 -22.52 7.81 -9.04
CA VAL A 117 -23.41 6.64 -8.93
C VAL A 117 -23.88 6.46 -7.50
N LEU A 118 -22.97 6.53 -6.52
CA LEU A 118 -23.29 6.41 -5.10
C LEU A 118 -24.26 7.50 -4.61
N SER A 119 -24.03 8.75 -5.00
CA SER A 119 -24.86 9.90 -4.64
C SER A 119 -26.33 9.72 -5.04
N ARG A 120 -26.58 9.10 -6.20
CA ARG A 120 -27.93 8.84 -6.73
C ARG A 120 -28.65 7.66 -6.07
N LYS A 121 -27.97 6.84 -5.24
CA LYS A 121 -28.59 5.67 -4.59
C LYS A 121 -29.34 6.06 -3.32
N GLN A 122 -30.50 5.43 -3.10
CA GLN A 122 -31.30 5.60 -1.90
C GLN A 122 -30.50 5.26 -0.62
N ARG A 123 -30.52 6.17 0.35
CA ARG A 123 -29.84 6.00 1.65
C ARG A 123 -30.38 4.75 2.36
N GLY A 124 -29.48 3.94 2.91
CA GLY A 124 -29.83 2.69 3.61
C GLY A 124 -30.08 1.48 2.72
N SER A 125 -30.24 1.64 1.40
CA SER A 125 -30.46 0.50 0.50
C SER A 125 -29.22 -0.38 0.33
N ASN A 126 -29.45 -1.67 0.06
CA ASN A 126 -28.38 -2.63 -0.29
C ASN A 126 -27.60 -2.18 -1.54
N ASN A 127 -28.28 -1.58 -2.51
CA ASN A 127 -27.64 -1.02 -3.71
C ASN A 127 -26.69 0.13 -3.38
N ARG A 128 -27.02 0.95 -2.37
CA ARG A 128 -26.10 1.98 -1.90
C ARG A 128 -24.90 1.38 -1.18
N LEU A 129 -25.11 0.32 -0.39
CA LEU A 129 -24.00 -0.38 0.27
C LEU A 129 -22.99 -0.93 -0.75
N ALA A 130 -23.46 -1.61 -1.79
CA ALA A 130 -22.61 -2.09 -2.88
C ALA A 130 -21.87 -0.94 -3.59
N ALA A 131 -22.56 0.17 -3.88
CA ALA A 131 -21.92 1.34 -4.51
C ALA A 131 -20.84 1.99 -3.63
N ARG A 132 -21.03 2.00 -2.29
CA ARG A 132 -19.99 2.48 -1.36
C ARG A 132 -18.74 1.62 -1.41
N GLU A 133 -18.91 0.32 -1.54
CA GLU A 133 -17.78 -0.62 -1.65
C GLU A 133 -16.99 -0.39 -2.94
N VAL A 134 -17.68 -0.14 -4.06
CA VAL A 134 -17.02 0.25 -5.33
C VAL A 134 -16.19 1.52 -5.13
N VAL A 135 -16.75 2.56 -4.50
CA VAL A 135 -16.04 3.81 -4.21
C VAL A 135 -14.81 3.54 -3.32
N ALA A 136 -14.96 2.78 -2.24
CA ALA A 136 -13.86 2.43 -1.34
C ALA A 136 -12.73 1.67 -2.08
N ASN A 137 -13.08 0.73 -2.95
CA ASN A 137 -12.12 -0.01 -3.77
C ASN A 137 -11.38 0.88 -4.78
N ARG A 138 -12.04 1.94 -5.29
CA ARG A 138 -11.40 2.92 -6.19
C ARG A 138 -10.47 3.87 -5.45
N HIS A 139 -10.75 4.22 -4.20
CA HIS A 139 -9.83 5.01 -3.37
C HIS A 139 -8.52 4.28 -3.03
N ARG A 140 -8.49 2.94 -3.09
CA ARG A 140 -7.28 2.14 -2.84
C ARG A 140 -6.28 2.12 -4.00
N LYS A 141 -6.74 2.33 -5.24
CA LYS A 141 -5.95 2.17 -6.47
C LYS A 141 -5.55 3.50 -7.07
#